data_AF-A0A379ZTP0-F1
#
_entry.id   AF-A0A379ZTP0-F1
#
_cell.length_a   1.000
_cell.length_b   1.000
_cell.length_c   1.000
_cell.angle_alpha   90.00
_cell.angle_beta   90.00
_cell.angle_gamma   90.00
#
_symmetry.space_group_name_H-M   'P 1'
#
loop_
_entity.id
_entity.type
_entity.pdbx_description
1 polymer ?
#
loop_
_entity_poly.entity_id
_entity_poly.type
_entity_poly.pdbx_seq_one_letter_code
_entity_poly.pdbx_strand_id
1 'polypeptide(L)'
;MASQLMLLAALYQISDSVQVIGSGVLRGYKDTRAIFFITFIAYWVLGLPSGYLLALTDAVVPAMGPSGFWIGFIIGLTFAAIMMALRMRWLQKQPTAVILQRSTR
;
A
#
# COMPACT_ATOMS: atom_id res chain seq x y z
N MET A 1 15.42 -18.73 -12.15
CA MET A 1 15.41 -17.32 -12.60
C MET A 1 14.00 -16.84 -12.96
N ALA A 2 13.25 -17.51 -13.85
CA ALA A 2 11.87 -17.10 -14.19
C ALA A 2 10.81 -17.35 -13.08
N SER A 3 10.95 -18.43 -12.31
CA SER A 3 9.98 -18.81 -11.26
C SER A 3 9.92 -17.82 -10.10
N GLN A 4 11.05 -17.19 -9.73
CA GLN A 4 11.10 -16.18 -8.67
C GLN A 4 10.37 -14.89 -9.06
N LEU A 5 10.48 -14.48 -10.33
CA LEU A 5 9.78 -13.30 -10.86
C LEU A 5 8.26 -13.51 -10.91
N MET A 6 7.80 -14.72 -11.25
CA MET A 6 6.37 -15.04 -11.24
C MET A 6 5.78 -15.02 -9.82
N LEU A 7 6.54 -15.49 -8.82
CA LEU A 7 6.10 -15.49 -7.42
C LEU A 7 6.02 -14.06 -6.85
N LEU A 8 6.98 -13.21 -7.21
CA LEU A 8 6.95 -11.77 -6.92
C LEU A 8 5.77 -11.07 -7.59
N ALA A 9 5.48 -11.39 -8.86
CA ALA A 9 4.34 -10.84 -9.58
C ALA A 9 2.99 -11.26 -8.95
N ALA A 10 2.85 -12.52 -8.50
CA ALA A 10 1.65 -12.99 -7.82
C ALA A 10 1.39 -12.24 -6.49
N LEU A 11 2.44 -11.99 -5.70
CA LEU A 11 2.35 -11.19 -4.47
C LEU A 11 2.02 -9.71 -4.77
N TYR A 12 2.60 -9.16 -5.83
CA TYR A 12 2.28 -7.82 -6.29
C TYR A 12 0.82 -7.68 -6.68
N GLN A 13 0.27 -8.66 -7.42
CA GLN A 13 -1.12 -8.68 -7.87
C GLN A 13 -2.12 -8.58 -6.71
N ILE A 14 -1.84 -9.27 -5.60
CA ILE A 14 -2.70 -9.24 -4.39
C ILE A 14 -2.65 -7.86 -3.74
N SER A 15 -1.46 -7.28 -3.57
CA SER A 15 -1.31 -5.93 -2.98
C SER A 15 -1.97 -4.86 -3.83
N ASP A 16 -1.78 -4.91 -5.15
CA ASP A 16 -2.38 -3.95 -6.09
C ASP A 16 -3.92 -4.04 -6.06
N SER A 17 -4.47 -5.26 -6.09
CA SER A 17 -5.93 -5.48 -6.02
C SER A 17 -6.54 -4.88 -4.75
N VAL A 18 -5.92 -5.07 -3.60
CA VAL A 18 -6.39 -4.50 -2.32
C VAL A 18 -6.29 -2.97 -2.31
N GLN A 19 -5.22 -2.41 -2.90
CA GLN A 19 -5.03 -0.96 -2.99
C GLN A 19 -6.09 -0.32 -3.90
N VAL A 20 -6.39 -0.94 -5.06
CA VAL A 20 -7.41 -0.46 -6.01
C VAL A 20 -8.81 -0.52 -5.38
N ILE A 21 -9.18 -1.65 -4.77
CA ILE A 21 -10.47 -1.81 -4.09
C ILE A 21 -10.58 -0.82 -2.92
N GLY A 22 -9.55 -0.72 -2.08
CA GLY A 22 -9.52 0.21 -0.94
C GLY A 22 -9.67 1.67 -1.38
N SER A 23 -8.94 2.09 -2.41
CA SER A 23 -9.07 3.46 -2.94
C SER A 23 -10.45 3.71 -3.57
N GLY A 24 -11.03 2.71 -4.23
CA GLY A 24 -12.37 2.79 -4.80
C GLY A 24 -13.44 3.00 -3.73
N VAL A 25 -13.35 2.26 -2.62
CA VAL A 25 -14.26 2.42 -1.49
C VAL A 25 -14.08 3.79 -0.82
N LEU A 26 -12.85 4.20 -0.50
CA LEU A 26 -12.60 5.49 0.15
C LEU A 26 -13.04 6.69 -0.73
N ARG A 27 -12.91 6.58 -2.07
CA ARG A 27 -13.48 7.57 -3.00
C ARG A 27 -15.00 7.61 -2.94
N GLY A 28 -15.66 6.46 -2.80
CA GLY A 28 -17.10 6.36 -2.58
C GLY A 28 -17.56 7.04 -1.28
N TYR A 29 -16.73 7.00 -0.22
CA TYR A 29 -16.96 7.71 1.04
C TYR A 29 -16.61 9.22 1.00
N LYS A 30 -16.20 9.76 -0.16
CA LYS A 30 -15.66 11.14 -0.32
C LYS A 30 -14.42 11.44 0.54
N ASP A 31 -13.73 10.44 1.11
CA ASP A 31 -12.49 10.62 1.89
C ASP A 31 -11.25 10.43 0.99
N THR A 32 -11.03 11.38 0.08
CA THR A 32 -9.87 11.37 -0.84
C THR A 32 -8.58 11.82 -0.17
N ARG A 33 -8.66 12.56 0.94
CA ARG A 33 -7.49 13.00 1.71
C ARG A 33 -6.77 11.81 2.35
N ALA A 34 -7.53 10.87 2.93
CA ALA A 34 -6.93 9.66 3.50
C ALA A 34 -6.20 8.83 2.44
N ILE A 35 -6.75 8.72 1.23
CA ILE A 35 -6.09 8.02 0.11
C ILE A 35 -4.73 8.63 -0.19
N PHE A 36 -4.69 9.96 -0.37
CA PHE A 36 -3.48 10.68 -0.74
C PHE A 36 -2.38 10.54 0.31
N PHE A 37 -2.71 10.67 1.60
CA PHE A 37 -1.74 10.49 2.68
C PHE A 37 -1.19 9.06 2.74
N ILE A 38 -2.05 8.05 2.55
CA ILE A 38 -1.63 6.65 2.59
C ILE A 38 -0.68 6.33 1.44
N THR A 39 -1.02 6.70 0.20
CA THR A 39 -0.12 6.47 -0.93
C THR A 39 1.17 7.28 -0.81
N PHE A 40 1.10 8.52 -0.32
CA PHE A 40 2.30 9.32 -0.10
C PHE A 40 3.23 8.64 0.90
N ILE A 41 2.75 8.29 2.10
CA ILE A 41 3.59 7.65 3.13
C ILE A 41 4.11 6.29 2.64
N ALA A 42 3.26 5.49 2.02
CA ALA A 42 3.65 4.15 1.60
C ALA A 42 4.71 4.16 0.48
N TYR A 43 4.61 5.08 -0.49
CA TYR A 43 5.62 5.16 -1.54
C TYR A 43 6.88 5.92 -1.10
N TRP A 44 6.74 7.02 -0.37
CA TRP A 44 7.88 7.87 0.01
C TRP A 44 8.63 7.40 1.26
N VAL A 45 7.94 6.92 2.28
CA VAL A 45 8.55 6.56 3.57
C VAL A 45 8.87 5.08 3.65
N LEU A 46 8.14 4.24 2.92
CA LEU A 46 8.36 2.80 2.95
C LEU A 46 8.96 2.31 1.64
N GLY A 47 8.38 2.64 0.49
CA GLY A 47 8.87 2.21 -0.83
C GLY A 47 10.29 2.70 -1.16
N LEU A 48 10.52 4.01 -1.06
CA LEU A 48 11.83 4.61 -1.36
C LEU A 48 12.94 4.15 -0.40
N PRO A 49 12.76 4.17 0.93
CA PRO A 49 13.79 3.75 1.87
C PRO A 49 14.05 2.24 1.81
N SER A 50 13.01 1.41 1.66
CA SER A 50 13.20 -0.04 1.50
C SER A 50 13.87 -0.39 0.16
N GLY A 51 13.52 0.30 -0.93
CA GLY A 51 14.17 0.15 -2.22
C GLY A 51 15.63 0.57 -2.19
N TYR A 52 15.95 1.69 -1.53
CA TYR A 52 17.32 2.16 -1.35
C TYR A 52 18.14 1.22 -0.46
N LEU A 53 17.57 0.75 0.66
CA LEU A 53 18.20 -0.23 1.55
C LEU A 53 18.54 -1.52 0.81
N LEU A 54 17.61 -2.09 0.04
CA LEU A 54 17.84 -3.35 -0.68
C LEU A 54 18.70 -3.19 -1.93
N ALA A 55 18.73 -2.02 -2.57
CA ALA A 55 19.49 -1.80 -3.80
C ALA A 55 20.94 -1.37 -3.54
N LEU A 56 21.19 -0.55 -2.51
CA LEU A 56 22.51 0.04 -2.22
C LEU A 56 23.20 -0.50 -0.98
N THR A 57 22.52 -1.21 -0.07
CA THR A 57 23.10 -1.58 1.23
C THR A 57 23.23 -3.10 1.37
N ASP A 58 24.45 -3.60 1.61
CA ASP A 58 24.75 -5.02 1.93
C ASP A 58 24.31 -5.44 3.35
N ALA A 59 23.54 -4.61 4.06
CA ALA A 59 23.21 -4.81 5.47
C ALA A 59 22.24 -5.96 5.74
N VAL A 60 21.43 -6.37 4.74
CA VAL A 60 20.44 -7.45 4.88
C VAL A 60 20.58 -8.50 3.76
N VAL A 61 20.91 -8.09 2.53
CA VAL A 61 21.13 -8.96 1.36
C VAL A 61 22.25 -8.34 0.52
N PRO A 62 23.12 -9.11 -0.15
CA PRO A 62 24.12 -8.57 -1.07
C PRO A 62 23.46 -7.65 -2.10
N ALA A 63 24.09 -6.51 -2.41
CA ALA A 63 23.54 -5.49 -3.31
C ALA A 63 22.95 -6.11 -4.59
N MET A 64 21.62 -6.24 -4.63
CA MET A 64 20.89 -6.88 -5.73
C MET A 64 20.70 -5.92 -6.92
N GLY A 65 21.27 -4.71 -6.83
CA GLY A 65 21.18 -3.67 -7.85
C GLY A 65 19.72 -3.33 -8.20
N PRO A 66 19.33 -3.30 -9.49
CA PRO A 66 17.97 -2.94 -9.93
C PRO A 66 16.86 -3.84 -9.38
N SER A 67 17.17 -5.10 -9.05
CA SER A 67 16.18 -6.03 -8.48
C SER A 67 15.76 -5.65 -7.05
N GLY A 68 16.63 -4.99 -6.29
CA GLY A 68 16.32 -4.48 -4.96
C GLY A 68 15.25 -3.38 -4.98
N PHE A 69 15.25 -2.53 -6.02
CA PHE A 69 14.21 -1.53 -6.23
C PHE A 69 12.84 -2.14 -6.48
N TRP A 70 12.76 -3.22 -7.27
CA TRP A 70 11.50 -3.93 -7.52
C TRP A 70 10.90 -4.51 -6.25
N ILE A 71 11.73 -5.09 -5.39
CA ILE A 71 11.28 -5.65 -4.10
C ILE A 71 10.84 -4.54 -3.15
N GLY A 72 11.60 -3.44 -3.05
CA GLY A 72 11.20 -2.28 -2.25
C GLY A 72 9.88 -1.65 -2.72
N PHE A 73 9.66 -1.63 -4.04
CA PHE A 73 8.39 -1.17 -4.61
C PHE A 73 7.23 -2.07 -4.19
N ILE A 74 7.39 -3.40 -4.30
CA ILE A 74 6.37 -4.37 -3.86
C ILE A 74 6.06 -4.17 -2.37
N ILE A 75 7.09 -4.06 -1.51
CA ILE A 75 6.91 -3.81 -0.07
C ILE A 75 6.13 -2.52 0.17
N GLY A 76 6.48 -1.43 -0.53
CA GLY A 76 5.75 -0.16 -0.47
C GLY A 76 4.27 -0.31 -0.82
N LEU A 77 3.95 -1.03 -1.90
CA LEU A 77 2.55 -1.32 -2.27
C LEU A 77 1.82 -2.18 -1.25
N THR A 78 2.47 -3.20 -0.70
CA THR A 78 1.87 -4.07 0.32
C THR A 78 1.53 -3.28 1.57
N PHE A 79 2.43 -2.39 2.00
CA PHE A 79 2.16 -1.48 3.11
C PHE A 79 1.02 -0.51 2.79
N ALA A 80 0.98 0.09 1.60
CA ALA A 80 -0.14 0.95 1.17
C ALA A 80 -1.48 0.20 1.23
N ALA A 81 -1.52 -1.04 0.73
CA ALA A 81 -2.69 -1.89 0.71
C ALA A 81 -3.17 -2.22 2.13
N ILE A 82 -2.26 -2.61 3.03
CA ILE A 82 -2.57 -2.87 4.44
C ILE A 82 -3.10 -1.62 5.12
N MET A 83 -2.46 -0.47 4.91
CA MET A 83 -2.84 0.79 5.55
C MET A 83 -4.21 1.29 5.06
N MET A 84 -4.53 1.10 3.77
CA MET A 84 -5.88 1.33 3.23
C MET A 84 -6.92 0.36 3.81
N ALA A 85 -6.60 -0.93 3.89
CA ALA A 85 -7.50 -1.94 4.45
C ALA A 85 -7.77 -1.67 5.95
N LEU A 86 -6.74 -1.28 6.70
CA LEU A 86 -6.86 -0.85 8.10
C LEU A 86 -7.71 0.40 8.22
N ARG A 87 -7.49 1.42 7.38
CA ARG A 87 -8.31 2.65 7.36
C ARG A 87 -9.77 2.34 7.08
N MET A 88 -10.04 1.44 6.13
CA MET A 88 -11.40 1.00 5.83
C MET A 88 -12.04 0.25 7.00
N ARG A 89 -11.32 -0.69 7.63
CA ARG A 89 -11.81 -1.38 8.84
C ARG A 89 -12.07 -0.42 9.99
N TRP A 90 -11.23 0.60 10.16
CA TRP A 90 -11.43 1.65 11.15
C TRP A 90 -12.69 2.46 10.87
N LEU A 91 -12.93 2.82 9.61
CA LEU A 91 -14.14 3.54 9.20
C LEU A 91 -15.40 2.67 9.41
N GLN A 92 -15.31 1.37 9.09
CA GLN A 92 -16.40 0.42 9.24
C GLN A 92 -16.71 0.09 10.71
N LYS A 93 -15.74 0.25 11.62
CA LYS A 93 -15.96 0.18 13.07
C LYS A 93 -16.60 1.44 13.65
N GLN A 94 -16.73 2.54 12.89
CA GLN A 94 -17.46 3.72 13.37
C GLN A 94 -18.97 3.43 13.34
N PRO A 95 -19.68 3.72 14.44
CA PRO A 95 -21.10 3.41 14.55
C PRO A 95 -21.93 4.14 13.48
N THR A 96 -22.92 3.42 12.94
CA THR A 96 -23.86 3.85 11.88
C THR A 96 -24.52 5.21 12.15
N ALA A 97 -24.57 5.63 13.42
CA ALA A 97 -25.04 6.95 13.87
C ALA A 97 -24.27 8.13 13.25
N VAL A 98 -22.96 7.99 13.02
CA VAL A 98 -22.13 9.07 12.43
C VAL A 98 -22.33 9.16 10.90
N ILE A 99 -22.70 8.05 10.26
CA ILE A 99 -22.95 7.97 8.81
C ILE A 99 -24.27 8.67 8.46
N LEU A 100 -25.32 8.44 9.26
CA LEU A 100 -26.63 9.09 9.09
C LEU A 100 -26.58 10.60 9.34
N GLN A 101 -25.72 11.07 10.24
CA GLN A 101 -25.56 12.51 10.52
C GLN A 101 -24.88 13.29 9.38
N ARG A 102 -24.12 12.61 8.51
CA ARG A 102 -23.46 13.22 7.34
C ARG A 102 -24.33 13.27 6.10
N SER A 103 -25.41 12.48 6.01
CA SER A 103 -26.36 12.55 4.90
C SER A 103 -27.43 13.64 5.10
N THR A 104 -27.49 14.26 6.27
CA THR A 104 -28.41 15.35 6.59
C THR A 104 -27.79 16.75 6.41
N ARG A 105 -26.56 16.84 5.88
CA ARG A 105 -25.85 18.11 5.69
C ARG A 105 -25.45 18.36 4.24
#